data_AF-A0A961WDK2-F1
#
_entry.id   AF-A0A961WDK2-F1
#
_cell.length_a   1.000
_cell.length_b   1.000
_cell.length_c   1.000
_cell.angle_alpha   90.00
_cell.angle_beta   90.00
_cell.angle_gamma   90.00
#
_symmetry.space_group_name_H-M   'P 1'
#
loop_
_entity.id
_entity.type
_entity.pdbx_description
1 polymer ?
#
loop_
_entity_poly.entity_id
_entity_poly.type
_entity_poly.pdbx_seq_one_letter_code
_entity_poly.pdbx_strand_id
1 'polypeptide(L)'
;MEDFANYFNNLSGPILLSHVMLVLTGGYILHAIVESLPTTMVFICGFMLGSLFVDHMAAKYGVLLFSDADTNLLFLSTIGMIISLGVMLMLMRFFGALTGISSRQVGGSPSRGGN
;
A
#
# COMPACT_ATOMS: atom_id res chain seq x y z
N MET A 1 -20.70 -9.01 -4.79
CA MET A 1 -19.85 -8.58 -5.93
C MET A 1 -20.58 -7.52 -6.75
N GLU A 2 -21.84 -7.74 -7.12
CA GLU A 2 -22.69 -6.73 -7.78
C GLU A 2 -22.81 -5.43 -6.97
N ASP A 3 -22.96 -5.53 -5.65
CA ASP A 3 -23.01 -4.34 -4.76
C ASP A 3 -21.75 -3.48 -4.79
N PHE A 4 -20.57 -4.10 -4.96
CA PHE A 4 -19.29 -3.39 -5.04
C PHE A 4 -19.12 -2.73 -6.40
N ALA A 5 -19.48 -3.42 -7.48
CA ALA A 5 -19.46 -2.85 -8.83
C ALA A 5 -20.44 -1.67 -8.95
N ASN A 6 -21.62 -1.78 -8.35
CA ASN A 6 -22.60 -0.69 -8.29
C ASN A 6 -22.10 0.48 -7.43
N TYR A 7 -21.45 0.21 -6.31
CA TYR A 7 -20.80 1.25 -5.50
C TYR A 7 -19.72 1.99 -6.30
N PHE A 8 -18.85 1.25 -7.01
CA PHE A 8 -17.81 1.83 -7.85
C PHE A 8 -18.37 2.67 -9.01
N ASN A 9 -19.44 2.20 -9.67
CA ASN A 9 -20.09 2.93 -10.76
C ASN A 9 -20.84 4.19 -10.29
N ASN A 10 -21.26 4.23 -9.03
CA ASN A 10 -21.94 5.39 -8.44
C ASN A 10 -20.98 6.37 -7.76
N LEU A 11 -19.67 6.09 -7.78
CA LEU A 11 -18.66 6.99 -7.23
C LEU A 11 -18.57 8.26 -8.08
N SER A 12 -18.44 9.42 -7.43
CA SER A 12 -18.31 10.66 -8.18
C SER A 12 -16.96 10.71 -8.91
N GLY A 13 -17.00 11.05 -10.21
CA GLY A 13 -15.82 11.10 -11.08
C GLY A 13 -14.67 11.96 -10.53
N PRO A 14 -14.92 13.17 -9.97
CA PRO A 14 -13.87 13.98 -9.35
C PRO A 14 -13.17 13.30 -8.19
N ILE A 15 -13.89 12.52 -7.39
CA ILE A 15 -13.33 11.85 -6.20
C ILE A 15 -12.55 10.62 -6.60
N LEU A 16 -13.04 9.85 -7.56
CA LEU A 16 -12.26 8.77 -8.15
C LEU A 16 -10.94 9.30 -8.71
N LEU A 17 -10.98 10.46 -9.40
CA LEU A 17 -9.78 11.12 -9.90
C LEU A 17 -8.84 11.55 -8.77
N SER A 18 -9.34 12.23 -7.73
CA SER A 18 -8.55 12.63 -6.58
C SER A 18 -7.95 11.43 -5.84
N HIS A 19 -8.71 10.36 -5.71
CA HIS A 19 -8.26 9.10 -5.12
C HIS A 19 -7.14 8.48 -5.95
N VAL A 20 -7.31 8.35 -7.27
CA VAL A 20 -6.27 7.85 -8.18
C VAL A 20 -5.00 8.69 -8.09
N MET A 21 -5.13 10.02 -8.11
CA MET A 21 -3.97 10.91 -8.00
C MET A 21 -3.24 10.73 -6.67
N LEU A 22 -3.98 10.54 -5.57
CA LEU A 22 -3.40 10.22 -4.26
C LEU A 22 -2.64 8.89 -4.32
N VAL A 23 -3.25 7.82 -4.85
CA VAL A 23 -2.60 6.49 -4.99
C VAL A 23 -1.32 6.57 -5.82
N LEU A 24 -1.38 7.25 -6.97
CA LEU A 24 -0.22 7.45 -7.84
C LEU A 24 0.88 8.26 -7.14
N THR A 25 0.52 9.29 -6.36
CA THR A 25 1.47 10.08 -5.58
C THR A 25 2.17 9.24 -4.52
N GLY A 26 1.42 8.43 -3.75
CA GLY A 26 2.00 7.50 -2.78
C GLY A 26 2.88 6.45 -3.43
N GLY A 27 2.46 5.91 -4.58
CA GLY A 27 3.26 4.99 -5.40
C GLY A 27 4.55 5.63 -5.91
N TYR A 28 4.51 6.88 -6.35
CA TYR A 28 5.70 7.62 -6.79
C TYR A 28 6.71 7.81 -5.65
N ILE A 29 6.24 8.17 -4.46
CA ILE A 29 7.08 8.28 -3.26
C ILE A 29 7.72 6.93 -2.93
N LEU A 30 6.94 5.85 -2.97
CA LEU A 30 7.46 4.51 -2.73
C LEU A 30 8.50 4.11 -3.80
N HIS A 31 8.25 4.40 -5.06
CA HIS A 31 9.19 4.13 -6.14
C HIS A 31 10.51 4.86 -5.94
N ALA A 32 10.47 6.12 -5.49
CA ALA A 32 11.66 6.91 -5.20
C ALA A 32 12.49 6.36 -4.03
N ILE A 33 11.87 5.62 -3.09
CA ILE A 33 12.56 5.04 -1.94
C ILE A 33 13.10 3.64 -2.23
N VAL A 34 12.31 2.83 -2.93
CA VAL A 34 12.55 1.38 -3.11
C VAL A 34 13.25 1.09 -4.43
N GLU A 35 13.13 2.00 -5.40
CA GLU A 35 13.66 1.85 -6.77
C GLU A 35 13.20 0.54 -7.44
N SER A 36 12.04 0.01 -7.02
CA SER A 36 11.47 -1.24 -7.51
C SER A 36 10.10 -0.99 -8.13
N LEU A 37 10.07 -1.06 -9.46
CA LEU A 37 8.83 -1.06 -10.25
C LEU A 37 7.82 -2.13 -9.82
N PRO A 38 8.18 -3.43 -9.68
CA PRO A 38 7.19 -4.45 -9.35
C PRO A 38 6.58 -4.22 -7.97
N THR A 39 7.39 -3.82 -6.98
CA THR A 39 6.90 -3.51 -5.64
C THR A 39 5.96 -2.30 -5.64
N THR A 40 6.29 -1.28 -6.44
CA THR A 40 5.46 -0.09 -6.61
C THR A 40 4.11 -0.42 -7.25
N MET A 41 4.10 -1.23 -8.31
CA MET A 41 2.87 -1.63 -9.00
C MET A 41 1.95 -2.45 -8.09
N VAL A 42 2.51 -3.39 -7.33
CA VAL A 42 1.74 -4.18 -6.35
C VAL A 42 1.15 -3.26 -5.27
N PHE A 43 1.92 -2.29 -4.80
CA PHE A 43 1.42 -1.30 -3.83
C PHE A 43 0.27 -0.48 -4.40
N ILE A 44 0.42 0.11 -5.59
CA ILE A 44 -0.61 0.93 -6.23
C ILE A 44 -1.91 0.13 -6.41
N CYS A 45 -1.82 -1.06 -7.03
CA CYS A 45 -2.99 -1.90 -7.30
C CYS A 45 -3.65 -2.38 -6.00
N GLY A 46 -2.85 -2.86 -5.05
CA GLY A 46 -3.35 -3.35 -3.77
C GLY A 46 -3.99 -2.24 -2.93
N PHE A 47 -3.38 -1.07 -2.91
CA PHE A 47 -3.89 0.08 -2.16
C PHE A 47 -5.18 0.63 -2.77
N MET A 48 -5.25 0.74 -4.10
CA MET A 48 -6.45 1.24 -4.79
C MET A 48 -7.65 0.32 -4.57
N LEU A 49 -7.48 -1.00 -4.74
CA LEU A 49 -8.56 -1.97 -4.49
C LEU A 49 -8.91 -2.07 -3.00
N GLY A 50 -7.90 -2.08 -2.13
CA GLY A 50 -8.09 -2.21 -0.69
C GLY A 50 -8.86 -1.03 -0.09
N SER A 51 -8.51 0.20 -0.46
CA SER A 51 -9.17 1.41 0.05
C SER A 51 -10.63 1.52 -0.42
N LEU A 52 -10.93 1.22 -1.69
CA LEU A 52 -12.30 1.14 -2.20
C LEU A 52 -13.11 0.06 -1.49
N PHE A 53 -12.50 -1.09 -1.21
CA PHE A 53 -13.16 -2.19 -0.50
C PHE A 53 -13.46 -1.82 0.96
N VAL A 54 -12.52 -1.20 1.67
CA VAL A 54 -12.73 -0.77 3.06
C VAL A 54 -13.79 0.32 3.13
N ASP A 55 -13.82 1.27 2.18
CA ASP A 55 -14.87 2.30 2.15
C ASP A 55 -16.25 1.69 1.86
N HIS A 56 -16.35 0.77 0.90
CA HIS A 56 -17.59 0.02 0.66
C HIS A 56 -18.07 -0.72 1.91
N MET A 57 -17.17 -1.37 2.65
CA MET A 57 -17.51 -2.05 3.91
C MET A 57 -17.92 -1.05 4.99
N ALA A 58 -17.22 0.08 5.12
CA ALA A 58 -17.56 1.13 6.08
C ALA A 58 -18.95 1.70 5.82
N ALA A 59 -19.29 1.96 4.56
CA ALA A 59 -20.63 2.38 4.13
C ALA A 59 -21.68 1.30 4.45
N LYS A 60 -21.36 0.02 4.21
CA LYS A 60 -22.27 -1.11 4.48
C LYS A 60 -22.56 -1.30 5.97
N TYR A 61 -21.58 -1.07 6.84
CA TYR A 61 -21.73 -1.22 8.29
C TYR A 61 -22.12 0.08 9.01
N GLY A 62 -22.37 1.17 8.28
CA GLY A 62 -22.78 2.45 8.84
C GLY A 62 -21.68 3.16 9.64
N VAL A 63 -20.41 2.79 9.45
CA VAL A 63 -19.26 3.42 10.11
C VAL A 63 -18.82 4.60 9.26
N LEU A 64 -19.60 5.67 9.29
CA LEU A 64 -19.28 6.92 8.60
C LEU A 64 -18.61 7.89 9.59
N LEU A 65 -17.34 8.25 9.37
CA LEU A 65 -16.66 9.27 10.18
C LEU A 65 -17.18 10.68 9.85
N PHE A 66 -17.68 10.86 8.64
CA PHE A 66 -18.27 12.09 8.15
C PHE A 66 -19.63 11.83 7.52
N SER A 67 -20.54 12.81 7.61
CA SER A 67 -21.87 12.76 6.97
C SER A 67 -21.78 12.67 5.44
N ASP A 68 -20.61 12.98 4.87
CA ASP A 68 -20.37 13.00 3.45
C ASP A 68 -19.47 11.81 3.07
N ALA A 69 -20.03 10.83 2.36
CA ALA A 69 -19.34 9.58 1.97
C ALA A 69 -18.06 9.87 1.16
N ASP A 70 -18.13 10.93 0.37
CA ASP A 70 -17.11 11.47 -0.50
C ASP A 70 -15.85 11.93 0.25
N THR A 71 -16.05 12.65 1.35
CA THR A 71 -14.94 13.10 2.23
C THR A 71 -14.35 11.92 3.00
N ASN A 72 -15.20 10.94 3.32
CA ASN A 72 -14.82 9.77 4.08
C ASN A 72 -13.80 8.91 3.33
N LEU A 73 -14.05 8.65 2.03
CA LEU A 73 -13.14 7.90 1.17
C LEU A 73 -11.77 8.59 1.03
N LEU A 74 -11.75 9.91 0.82
CA LEU A 74 -10.51 10.67 0.69
C LEU A 74 -9.71 10.68 2.00
N PHE A 75 -10.39 10.86 3.13
CA PHE A 75 -9.76 10.87 4.45
C PHE A 75 -9.19 9.50 4.80
N LEU A 76 -9.99 8.44 4.60
CA LEU A 76 -9.59 7.06 4.82
C LEU A 76 -8.43 6.66 3.91
N SER A 77 -8.46 7.07 2.64
CA SER A 77 -7.37 6.84 1.69
C SER A 77 -6.10 7.59 2.10
N THR A 78 -6.21 8.84 2.57
CA THR A 78 -5.04 9.62 3.01
C THR A 78 -4.38 9.00 4.24
N ILE A 79 -5.16 8.65 5.27
CA ILE A 79 -4.64 8.00 6.47
C ILE A 79 -4.08 6.62 6.12
N GLY A 80 -4.83 5.84 5.33
CA GLY A 80 -4.40 4.52 4.87
C GLY A 80 -3.08 4.60 4.11
N MET A 81 -2.87 5.64 3.32
CA MET A 81 -1.63 5.84 2.56
C MET A 81 -0.43 6.04 3.48
N ILE A 82 -0.57 6.90 4.49
CA ILE A 82 0.50 7.16 5.46
C ILE A 82 0.84 5.87 6.22
N ILE A 83 -0.17 5.15 6.69
CA ILE A 83 0.01 3.89 7.44
C ILE A 83 0.64 2.83 6.55
N SER A 84 0.14 2.65 5.32
CA SER A 84 0.64 1.63 4.40
C SER A 84 2.09 1.90 3.97
N LEU A 85 2.47 3.15 3.71
CA LEU A 85 3.86 3.53 3.47
C LEU A 85 4.75 3.20 4.69
N GLY A 86 4.29 3.55 5.90
CA GLY A 86 5.01 3.23 7.14
C GLY A 86 5.20 1.72 7.35
N VAL A 87 4.14 0.94 7.16
CA VAL A 87 4.18 -0.53 7.25
C VAL A 87 5.10 -1.11 6.17
N MET A 88 5.04 -0.61 4.94
CA MET A 88 5.88 -1.08 3.84
C MET A 88 7.36 -0.85 4.14
N LEU A 89 7.72 0.33 4.65
CA LEU A 89 9.09 0.64 5.06
C LEU A 89 9.57 -0.24 6.22
N MET A 90 8.69 -0.51 7.21
CA MET A 90 8.99 -1.45 8.30
C MET A 90 9.20 -2.88 7.79
N LEU A 91 8.33 -3.35 6.89
CA LEU A 91 8.47 -4.67 6.27
C LEU A 91 9.77 -4.76 5.47
N MET A 92 10.14 -3.73 4.71
CA MET A 92 11.42 -3.71 3.99
C MET A 92 12.61 -3.78 4.93
N ARG A 93 12.60 -3.08 6.06
CA ARG A 93 13.65 -3.22 7.08
C ARG A 93 13.69 -4.62 7.68
N PHE A 94 12.53 -5.20 7.95
CA PHE A 94 12.44 -6.55 8.52
C PHE A 94 12.91 -7.63 7.53
N PHE A 95 12.45 -7.59 6.28
CA PHE A 95 12.89 -8.50 5.22
C PHE A 95 14.35 -8.28 4.83
N GLY A 96 14.83 -7.03 4.84
CA GLY A 96 16.24 -6.71 4.66
C GLY A 96 17.12 -7.27 5.78
N ALA A 97 16.64 -7.25 7.03
CA ALA A 97 17.31 -7.90 8.15
C ALA A 97 17.34 -9.43 7.99
N LEU A 98 16.21 -10.05 7.59
CA LEU A 98 16.12 -11.50 7.37
C LEU A 98 17.01 -11.99 6.22
N THR A 99 16.99 -11.30 5.08
CA THR A 99 17.85 -11.64 3.92
C THR A 99 19.31 -11.30 4.17
N GLY A 100 19.62 -10.24 4.91
CA GLY A 100 20.96 -9.89 5.37
C GLY A 100 21.58 -10.93 6.33
N ILE A 101 20.76 -11.60 7.14
CA ILE A 101 21.21 -12.74 7.97
C ILE A 101 21.54 -13.95 7.08
N SER A 102 20.74 -14.21 6.05
CA SER A 102 20.96 -15.33 5.11
C SER A 102 22.29 -15.20 4.36
N SER A 103 22.71 -14.00 3.98
CA SER A 103 23.98 -13.78 3.26
C SER A 103 25.22 -13.96 4.14
N ARG A 104 25.10 -13.80 5.47
CA ARG A 104 26.23 -14.00 6.40
C ARG A 104 26.55 -15.46 6.69
N GLN A 105 25.60 -16.38 6.49
CA GLN A 105 25.84 -17.81 6.72
C GLN A 105 26.43 -18.56 5.52
N VAL A 106 26.36 -18.03 4.30
CA VAL A 106 26.89 -18.71 3.10
C VAL A 106 28.34 -18.31 2.78
N GLY A 107 28.85 -17.19 3.31
CA GLY A 107 30.22 -16.71 3.06
C GLY A 107 31.29 -17.11 4.10
N GLY A 108 30.91 -17.91 5.10
CA GLY A 108 31.76 -18.21 6.26
C GLY A 108 32.49 -19.55 6.18
N SER A 109 33.23 -19.83 5.11
CA SER A 109 34.29 -20.86 5.17
C SER A 109 35.64 -20.14 5.19
N PRO A 110 36.30 -20.02 6.35
CA PRO A 110 37.64 -19.44 6.41
C PRO A 110 38.61 -20.39 5.71
N SER A 111 39.16 -19.93 4.58
CA SER A 111 40.42 -20.44 4.05
C SER A 111 41.48 -20.33 5.14
N ARG A 112 41.78 -21.45 5.80
CA ARG A 112 42.76 -21.51 6.89
C ARG A 112 43.60 -22.78 6.74
N GLY A 113 44.87 -22.56 6.40
CA GLY A 113 45.97 -23.54 6.41
C GLY A 113 46.31 -24.03 5.00
N GLY A 114 47.48 -23.78 4.44
CA GLY A 114 48.77 -23.42 5.02
C GLY A 114 49.82 -24.23 4.27
N ASN A 115 50.88 -23.54 3.81
CA ASN A 115 52.14 -24.02 3.22
C ASN A 115 52.25 -25.47 2.76
#